data_AF-A0A2E0FFV3-F1
#
_entry.id   AF-A0A2E0FFV3-F1
#
_cell.length_a   1.000
_cell.length_b   1.000
_cell.length_c   1.000
_cell.angle_alpha   90.00
_cell.angle_beta   90.00
_cell.angle_gamma   90.00
#
_symmetry.space_group_name_H-M   'P 1'
#
loop_
_entity.id
_entity.type
_entity.pdbx_description
1 polymer ?
#
loop_
_entity_poly.entity_id
_entity_poly.type
_entity_poly.pdbx_seq_one_letter_code
_entity_poly.pdbx_strand_id
1 'polypeptide(L)' 'MNYAEIASNYLLDRANADRSAALTSLSILLNHPAGIGDHSTDDLHNNLDDALRKLAEADDRIKTIKTYLFKKEEEQDQE' A
#
# COMPACT_ATOMS: atom_id res chain seq x y z
N MET A 1 9.01 -25.05 -9.97
CA MET A 1 8.55 -23.87 -9.23
C MET A 1 9.23 -22.65 -9.81
N ASN A 2 8.47 -21.66 -10.25
CA ASN A 2 9.03 -20.41 -10.74
C ASN A 2 9.27 -19.48 -9.53
N TYR A 3 10.52 -19.37 -9.09
CA TYR A 3 10.88 -18.55 -7.94
C TYR A 3 10.63 -17.05 -8.16
N ALA A 4 10.75 -16.56 -9.41
CA ALA A 4 10.52 -15.16 -9.74
C ALA A 4 9.04 -14.78 -9.58
N GLU A 5 8.14 -15.68 -9.99
CA GLU A 5 6.70 -15.51 -9.83
C GLU A 5 6.29 -15.53 -8.35
N ILE A 6 6.80 -16.50 -7.57
CA ILE A 6 6.55 -16.58 -6.13
C ILE A 6 7.02 -15.30 -5.42
N ALA A 7 8.21 -14.81 -5.75
CA ALA A 7 8.76 -13.58 -5.16
C ALA A 7 7.92 -12.35 -5.55
N SER A 8 7.48 -12.25 -6.81
CA SER A 8 6.66 -11.13 -7.29
C SER A 8 5.27 -11.10 -6.64
N ASN A 9 4.65 -12.28 -6.47
CA ASN A 9 3.40 -12.43 -5.73
C ASN A 9 3.56 -12.02 -4.26
N TYR A 10 4.60 -12.50 -3.58
CA TYR A 10 4.91 -12.11 -2.21
C TYR A 10 5.06 -10.58 -2.06
N LEU A 11 5.77 -9.93 -2.97
CA LEU A 11 5.96 -8.47 -2.95
C LEU A 11 4.63 -7.73 -3.15
N LEU A 12 3.78 -8.22 -4.08
CA LEU A 12 2.47 -7.65 -4.34
C LEU A 12 1.54 -7.78 -3.13
N ASP A 13 1.49 -8.96 -2.52
CA ASP A 13 0.70 -9.23 -1.32
C ASP A 13 1.12 -8.32 -0.17
N ARG A 14 2.43 -8.14 0.02
CA ARG A 14 2.94 -7.24 1.05
C ARG A 14 2.52 -5.79 0.81
N ALA A 15 2.64 -5.31 -0.43
CA ALA A 15 2.25 -3.94 -0.77
C ALA A 15 0.73 -3.72 -0.62
N ASN A 16 -0.09 -4.72 -0.96
CA ASN A 16 -1.54 -4.69 -0.71
C ASN A 16 -1.89 -4.68 0.78
N ALA A 17 -1.16 -5.44 1.60
CA ALA A 17 -1.33 -5.42 3.06
C ALA A 17 -1.00 -4.04 3.64
N ASP A 18 0.11 -3.43 3.20
CA ASP A 18 0.51 -2.09 3.63
C ASP A 18 -0.53 -1.03 3.22
N ARG A 19 -1.08 -1.13 2.00
CA ARG A 19 -2.18 -0.28 1.52
C ARG A 19 -3.44 -0.41 2.38
N SER A 20 -3.83 -1.64 2.70
CA SER A 20 -5.01 -1.92 3.53
C SER A 20 -4.85 -1.35 4.95
N ALA A 21 -3.66 -1.49 5.53
CA ALA A 21 -3.33 -0.92 6.83
C ALA A 21 -3.44 0.62 6.81
N ALA A 22 -2.86 1.27 5.80
CA ALA A 22 -2.91 2.73 5.66
C ALA A 22 -4.33 3.26 5.47
N LEU A 23 -5.15 2.61 4.63
CA LEU A 23 -6.56 2.95 4.46
C LEU A 23 -7.36 2.76 5.75
N THR A 24 -7.08 1.70 6.51
CA THR A 24 -7.72 1.45 7.79
C THR A 24 -7.37 2.55 8.79
N SER A 25 -6.10 2.95 8.88
CA SER A 25 -5.67 4.07 9.72
C SER A 25 -6.38 5.37 9.33
N LEU A 26 -6.41 5.72 8.04
CA LEU A 26 -7.14 6.91 7.57
C LEU A 26 -8.63 6.84 7.91
N SER A 27 -9.27 5.68 7.73
CA SER A 27 -10.68 5.50 8.07
C SER A 27 -10.95 5.72 9.55
N ILE A 28 -10.08 5.23 10.43
CA ILE A 28 -10.18 5.46 11.88
C ILE A 28 -9.99 6.95 12.19
N LEU A 29 -8.94 7.58 11.66
CA LEU A 29 -8.64 9.00 11.93
C LEU A 29 -9.74 9.95 11.43
N LEU A 30 -10.36 9.65 10.28
CA LEU A 30 -11.40 10.49 9.68
C LEU A 30 -12.80 10.26 10.29
N ASN A 31 -13.14 9.02 10.63
CA ASN A 31 -14.51 8.68 11.08
C ASN A 31 -14.64 8.54 12.60
N HIS A 32 -13.55 8.24 13.30
CA HIS A 32 -13.53 7.97 14.73
C HIS A 32 -12.36 8.68 15.41
N PRO A 33 -12.26 10.03 15.36
CA PRO A 33 -11.24 10.76 16.13
C PRO A 33 -11.41 10.59 17.65
N ALA A 34 -12.55 10.08 18.10
CA ALA A 34 -12.85 9.76 19.49
C ALA A 34 -12.04 8.53 19.96
N GLY A 35 -10.89 8.78 20.58
CA GLY A 35 -9.96 7.74 21.06
C GLY A 35 -8.52 8.23 21.14
N ILE A 36 -8.21 9.35 20.48
CA ILE A 36 -6.95 10.08 20.64
C ILE A 36 -7.08 10.97 21.89
N GLY A 37 -7.13 10.37 23.08
CA GLY A 37 -7.28 11.11 24.34
C GLY A 37 -6.11 12.08 24.58
N ASP A 38 -6.37 13.24 25.21
CA ASP A 38 -5.46 14.35 25.62
C ASP A 38 -4.31 14.77 24.67
N HIS A 39 -4.31 14.21 23.47
CA HIS A 39 -3.35 14.44 22.41
C HIS A 39 -3.83 15.61 21.57
N SER A 40 -2.88 16.47 21.24
CA SER A 40 -3.12 17.74 20.59
C SER A 40 -3.70 17.56 19.17
N THR A 41 -4.23 18.64 18.61
CA THR A 41 -4.57 18.70 17.18
C THR A 41 -3.37 18.35 16.28
N ASP A 42 -2.14 18.58 16.77
CA ASP A 42 -0.91 18.28 16.03
C ASP A 42 -0.65 16.77 15.94
N ASP A 43 -1.01 15.99 16.97
CA ASP A 43 -0.90 14.52 16.93
C ASP A 43 -1.85 13.93 15.90
N LEU A 44 -3.06 14.48 15.76
CA LEU A 44 -4.00 14.09 14.71
C LEU A 44 -3.42 14.39 13.32
N HIS A 45 -2.90 15.60 13.10
CA HIS A 45 -2.34 15.99 11.81
C HIS A 45 -1.14 15.12 11.43
N ASN A 46 -0.21 14.88 12.36
CA ASN A 46 0.95 14.02 12.13
C ASN A 46 0.52 12.59 11.75
N ASN A 47 -0.49 12.05 12.45
CA ASN A 47 -1.01 10.72 12.15
C ASN A 47 -1.71 10.65 10.78
N LEU A 48 -2.43 11.70 10.39
CA LEU A 48 -3.05 11.81 9.07
C LEU A 48 -2.00 11.85 7.96
N ASP A 49 -0.97 12.68 8.12
CA ASP A 49 0.13 12.80 7.16
C ASP A 49 0.91 11.48 7.02
N ASP A 50 1.22 10.82 8.12
CA ASP A 50 1.89 9.52 8.10
C ASP A 50 1.04 8.43 7.44
N ALA A 51 -0.27 8.39 7.70
CA ALA A 51 -1.16 7.42 7.09
C ALA A 51 -1.32 7.67 5.58
N LEU A 52 -1.42 8.92 5.15
CA LEU A 52 -1.49 9.29 3.75
C LEU A 52 -0.17 8.97 3.01
N ARG A 53 0.98 9.27 3.62
CA ARG A 53 2.28 8.93 3.07
C ARG A 53 2.44 7.43 2.86
N LYS A 54 2.08 6.62 3.86
CA LYS A 54 2.10 5.15 3.75
C LYS A 54 1.19 4.63 2.65
N LEU A 55 0.01 5.23 2.46
CA LEU A 55 -0.90 4.88 1.38
C LEU A 55 -0.26 5.15 0.02
N ALA A 56 0.30 6.35 -0.18
CA ALA A 56 0.97 6.72 -1.42
C ALA A 56 2.16 5.79 -1.74
N GLU A 57 3.01 5.53 -0.75
CA GLU A 57 4.14 4.60 -0.89
C GLU A 57 3.67 3.18 -1.27
N ALA A 58 2.57 2.70 -0.68
CA ALA A 58 2.02 1.38 -1.00
C ALA A 58 1.44 1.30 -2.42
N ASP A 59 0.68 2.32 -2.85
CA ASP A 59 0.13 2.40 -4.21
C ASP A 59 1.26 2.47 -5.26
N ASP A 60 2.32 3.24 -5.01
CA ASP A 60 3.48 3.31 -5.90
C ASP A 60 4.22 1.98 -6.00
N ARG A 61 4.36 1.25 -4.89
CA ARG A 61 4.94 -0.10 -4.88
C ARG A 61 4.08 -1.08 -5.70
N ILE A 62 2.77 -1.08 -5.51
CA ILE A 62 1.84 -1.93 -6.28
C ILE A 62 1.96 -1.62 -7.77
N LYS A 63 1.94 -0.33 -8.15
CA LYS A 63 2.09 0.12 -9.53
C LYS A 63 3.40 -0.35 -10.14
N THR A 64 4.51 -0.17 -9.41
CA THR A 64 5.85 -0.59 -9.84
C THR A 64 5.89 -2.10 -10.08
N ILE A 65 5.39 -2.89 -9.13
CA ILE A 65 5.36 -4.35 -9.23
C ILE A 65 4.54 -4.80 -10.45
N LYS A 66 3.33 -4.25 -10.64
CA LYS A 66 2.49 -4.58 -11.81
C LYS A 66 3.14 -4.18 -13.14
N THR A 67 3.82 -3.04 -13.17
CA THR A 67 4.43 -2.51 -14.40
C THR A 67 5.65 -3.30 -14.85
N TYR A 68 6.49 -3.74 -13.90
CA TYR A 68 7.80 -4.31 -14.23
C TYR A 68 7.94 -5.81 -13.95
N LEU A 69 7.15 -6.38 -13.04
CA LEU A 69 7.29 -7.77 -12.62
C LEU A 69 6.19 -8.69 -13.17
N PHE A 70 4.99 -8.15 -13.45
CA PHE A 70 3.87 -8.90 -14.04
C PHE A 70 3.68 -8.66 -15.54
N LYS A 71 4.45 -7.74 -16.14
CA LYS A 71 4.37 -7.44 -17.57
C LYS A 71 5.26 -8.40 -18.36
N LYS A 72 4.82 -9.65 -18.53
CA LYS A 72 5.56 -10.64 -19.33
C LYS A 72 4.70 -11.78 -19.87
N GLU A 73 3.58 -11.47 -20.52
CA GLU A 73 2.83 -12.48 -21.30
C GLU A 73 2.37 -12.01 -22.70
N GLU A 74 2.46 -10.74 -23.07
CA GLU A 74 1.87 -10.26 -24.33
C GLU A 74 2.82 -10.25 -25.56
N GLU A 75 4.10 -10.61 -25.41
CA GLU A 75 5.10 -10.51 -26.50
C GLU A 75 5.60 -11.86 -27.05
N GLN A 76 5.04 -13.01 -26.66
CA GLN A 76 5.51 -14.33 -27.13
C GLN A 76 4.58 -15.09 -28.09
N ASP A 77 3.42 -14.52 -28.47
CA ASP A 77 2.48 -15.15 -29.43
C ASP A 77 2.55 -14.54 -30.85
N GLN A 78 3.64 -13.85 -31.20
CA GLN A 78 3.87 -13.33 -32.54
C GLN A 78 5.26 -13.73 -33.07
N GLU A 79 5.47 -15.02 -33.32
CA GLU A 79 6.44 -15.51 -34.32
C GLU A 79 6.12 -16.94 -34.78
#